data_AF-A0A7G8X0V1-F1
#
_entry.id   AF-A0A7G8X0V1-F1
#
_cell.length_a   1.000
_cell.length_b   1.000
_cell.length_c   1.000
_cell.angle_alpha   90.00
_cell.angle_beta   90.00
_cell.angle_gamma   90.00
#
_symmetry.space_group_name_H-M   'P 1'
#
loop_
_entity.id
_entity.type
_entity.pdbx_description
1 polymer ?
#
loop_
_entity_poly.entity_id
_entity_poly.type
_entity_poly.pdbx_seq_one_letter_code
_entity_poly.pdbx_strand_id
1 'polypeptide(L)'
;MWKTIKNIYNRLSLIILAVALILFLFFLIFTLIVEGFKGKPDSIIMISIFAIILSFPGMVNALVDEFNPKKKTYKLSCRCPKCKYLIQMDMKEE
;
A
#
# COMPACT_ATOMS: atom_id res chain seq x y z
N MET A 1 1.43 -0.89 20.12
CA MET A 1 1.28 0.45 19.54
C MET A 1 1.44 0.47 18.02
N TRP A 2 2.55 0.00 17.44
CA TRP A 2 2.74 0.02 15.97
C TRP A 2 1.66 -0.73 15.18
N LYS A 3 1.29 -1.95 15.62
CA LYS A 3 0.19 -2.71 14.98
C LYS A 3 -1.14 -1.96 15.01
N THR A 4 -1.41 -1.24 16.10
CA THR A 4 -2.61 -0.42 16.27
C THR A 4 -2.60 0.78 15.33
N ILE A 5 -1.46 1.47 15.23
CA ILE A 5 -1.26 2.59 14.29
C ILE A 5 -1.40 2.11 12.84
N LYS A 6 -0.80 0.98 12.47
CA LYS A 6 -0.92 0.40 11.12
C LYS A 6 -2.36 0.03 10.79
N ASN A 7 -3.12 -0.50 11.74
CA ASN A 7 -4.54 -0.80 11.53
C ASN A 7 -5.41 0.46 11.38
N ILE A 8 -5.17 1.49 12.20
CA ILE A 8 -5.90 2.76 12.11
C ILE A 8 -5.58 3.44 10.77
N TYR A 9 -4.31 3.46 10.38
CA TYR A 9 -3.85 4.00 9.11
C TYR A 9 -4.47 3.28 7.92
N ASN A 10 -4.50 1.95 7.94
CA ASN A 10 -5.08 1.16 6.85
C ASN A 10 -6.60 1.36 6.72
N ARG A 11 -7.29 1.60 7.85
CA ARG A 11 -8.71 1.99 7.81
C ARG A 11 -8.91 3.41 7.26
N LEU A 12 -8.06 4.36 7.67
CA LEU A 12 -8.10 5.74 7.17
C LEU A 12 -7.79 5.80 5.67
N SER A 13 -6.78 5.07 5.19
CA SER A 13 -6.44 5.03 3.77
C SER A 13 -7.58 4.44 2.93
N LEU A 14 -8.26 3.40 3.41
CA LEU A 14 -9.46 2.85 2.77
C LEU A 14 -10.61 3.86 2.71
N ILE A 15 -10.84 4.62 3.78
CA ILE A 15 -11.87 5.67 3.80
C ILE A 15 -11.52 6.77 2.79
N ILE A 16 -10.27 7.23 2.76
CA ILE A 16 -9.80 8.24 1.82
C ILE A 16 -9.95 7.74 0.37
N LEU A 17 -9.60 6.48 0.11
CA LEU A 17 -9.75 5.86 -1.21
C LEU A 17 -11.23 5.82 -1.63
N ALA A 18 -12.13 5.44 -0.72
CA ALA A 18 -13.56 5.40 -0.99
C ALA A 18 -14.11 6.81 -1.30
N VAL A 19 -13.71 7.82 -0.53
CA VAL A 19 -14.11 9.22 -0.78
C VAL A 19 -13.56 9.73 -2.11
N ALA A 20 -12.30 9.44 -2.43
CA ALA A 20 -11.68 9.81 -3.71
C ALA A 20 -12.40 9.16 -4.90
N LEU A 21 -12.77 7.88 -4.79
CA LEU A 21 -13.55 7.17 -5.82
C LEU A 21 -14.94 7.77 -6.01
N ILE A 22 -15.63 8.12 -4.91
CA ILE A 22 -16.95 8.77 -4.97
C ILE A 22 -16.84 10.14 -5.66
N LEU A 23 -15.86 10.96 -5.28
CA LEU A 23 -15.62 12.26 -5.91
C LEU A 23 -15.23 12.12 -7.39
N PHE A 24 -14.42 11.12 -7.73
CA PHE A 24 -14.05 10.83 -9.11
C PHE A 24 -15.26 10.42 -9.95
N LEU A 25 -16.13 9.57 -9.41
CA LEU A 25 -17.40 9.18 -10.06
C LEU A 25 -18.32 10.40 -10.24
N PHE A 26 -18.45 11.23 -9.22
CA PHE A 26 -19.24 12.45 -9.29
C PHE A 26 -18.67 13.41 -10.36
N PHE A 27 -17.35 13.56 -10.41
CA PHE A 27 -16.67 14.37 -11.43
C PHE A 27 -16.86 13.79 -12.84
N LEU A 28 -16.81 12.47 -13.01
CA LEU A 28 -17.09 11.77 -14.26
C LEU A 28 -18.53 12.02 -14.74
N ILE A 29 -19.50 11.92 -13.84
CA ILE A 29 -20.91 12.17 -14.16
C ILE A 29 -21.11 13.66 -14.48
N PHE A 30 -20.51 14.56 -13.71
CA PHE A 30 -20.59 16.00 -13.93
C PHE A 30 -19.95 16.40 -15.26
N THR A 31 -18.77 15.88 -15.58
CA THR A 31 -18.12 16.08 -16.89
C THR A 31 -18.96 15.50 -18.02
N LEU A 32 -19.55 14.31 -17.88
CA LEU A 32 -20.48 13.78 -18.88
C LEU A 32 -21.73 14.65 -19.10
N ILE A 33 -22.28 15.23 -18.03
CA ILE A 33 -23.45 16.12 -18.10
C ILE A 33 -23.06 17.49 -18.70
N VAL A 34 -21.92 18.05 -18.30
CA VAL A 34 -21.45 19.38 -18.73
C VAL A 34 -20.80 19.37 -20.12
N GLU A 35 -20.00 18.34 -20.43
CA GLU A 35 -19.32 18.13 -21.72
C GLU A 35 -20.16 17.35 -22.74
N GLY A 36 -21.44 17.07 -22.44
CA GLY A 36 -22.42 16.52 -23.39
C GLY A 36 -22.55 17.29 -24.72
N PHE A 37 -21.83 18.41 -24.90
CA PHE A 37 -21.77 19.17 -26.14
C PHE A 37 -20.38 19.52 -26.70
N LYS A 38 -19.25 19.42 -25.99
CA LYS A 38 -17.94 19.84 -26.55
C LYS A 38 -16.75 19.12 -25.91
N GLY A 39 -16.20 18.15 -26.64
CA GLY A 39 -14.85 17.63 -26.45
C GLY A 39 -14.78 16.47 -25.47
N LYS A 40 -14.48 15.28 -26.00
CA LYS A 40 -14.24 14.08 -25.19
C LYS A 40 -13.07 14.36 -24.24
N PRO A 41 -13.18 14.14 -22.92
CA PRO A 41 -12.00 14.05 -22.09
C PRO A 41 -11.17 12.88 -22.61
N ASP A 42 -9.90 13.12 -22.92
CA ASP A 42 -9.03 12.11 -23.50
C ASP A 42 -9.04 10.88 -22.59
N SER A 43 -9.60 9.79 -23.09
CA SER A 43 -9.79 8.53 -22.35
C SER A 43 -8.50 8.06 -21.64
N ILE A 44 -7.35 8.39 -22.21
CA ILE A 44 -6.02 8.13 -21.67
C ILE A 44 -5.79 8.87 -20.34
N ILE A 45 -6.19 10.14 -20.23
CA ILE A 45 -6.03 10.94 -19.01
C ILE A 45 -6.88 10.35 -17.89
N MET A 46 -8.11 9.94 -18.19
CA MET A 46 -9.01 9.34 -17.20
C MET A 46 -8.50 7.99 -16.69
N ILE A 47 -7.98 7.14 -17.59
CA ILE A 47 -7.34 5.87 -17.22
C ILE A 47 -6.10 6.11 -16.36
N SER A 48 -5.31 7.14 -16.68
CA SER A 48 -4.10 7.51 -15.93
C SER A 48 -4.43 7.94 -14.50
N ILE A 49 -5.45 8.80 -14.33
CA ILE A 49 -5.91 9.25 -13.00
C ILE A 49 -6.44 8.05 -12.20
N PHE A 50 -7.20 7.16 -12.83
CA PHE A 50 -7.72 5.97 -12.18
C PHE A 50 -6.62 5.02 -11.69
N ALA A 51 -5.58 4.81 -12.52
CA ALA A 51 -4.43 3.99 -12.16
C ALA A 51 -3.66 4.58 -10.97
N ILE A 52 -3.50 5.92 -10.90
CA ILE A 52 -2.85 6.61 -9.78
C ILE A 52 -3.65 6.44 -8.48
N ILE A 53 -4.98 6.61 -8.53
CA ILE A 53 -5.84 6.46 -7.34
C ILE A 53 -5.75 5.02 -6.81
N LEU A 54 -5.82 4.01 -7.68
CA LEU A 54 -5.73 2.60 -7.29
C LEU A 54 -4.37 2.21 -6.71
N SER A 55 -3.29 2.83 -7.18
CA SER A 55 -1.92 2.52 -6.73
C SER A 55 -1.52 3.27 -5.44
N PHE A 56 -2.24 4.33 -5.07
CA PHE A 56 -1.97 5.15 -3.90
C PHE A 56 -1.84 4.37 -2.58
N PRO A 57 -2.73 3.42 -2.23
CA PRO A 57 -2.61 2.65 -0.97
C PRO A 57 -1.34 1.80 -0.91
N GLY A 58 -0.96 1.21 -2.05
CA GLY A 58 0.24 0.39 -2.17
C GLY A 58 1.52 1.21 -2.02
N MET A 59 1.57 2.37 -2.69
CA MET A 59 2.70 3.30 -2.64
C MET A 59 2.95 3.80 -1.21
N VAL A 60 1.88 4.13 -0.51
CA VAL A 60 1.91 4.53 0.89
C VAL A 60 2.41 3.41 1.80
N ASN A 61 1.94 2.16 1.60
CA ASN A 61 2.42 1.02 2.40
C ASN A 61 3.92 0.77 2.19
N ALA A 62 4.39 0.89 0.94
CA ALA A 62 5.81 0.76 0.61
C ALA A 62 6.65 1.85 1.31
N LEU A 63 6.21 3.11 1.25
CA LEU A 63 6.87 4.21 1.97
C LEU A 63 6.92 3.95 3.48
N VAL A 64 5.84 3.47 4.09
CA VAL A 64 5.79 3.19 5.53
C VAL A 64 6.74 2.05 5.92
N ASP A 65 6.84 1.01 5.09
CA ASP A 65 7.75 -0.12 5.34
C ASP A 65 9.22 0.27 5.06
N GLU A 66 9.49 1.25 4.19
CA GLU A 66 10.82 1.84 3.96
C GLU A 66 11.28 2.73 5.13
N PHE A 67 10.40 3.61 5.64
CA PHE A 67 10.71 4.50 6.76
C PHE A 67 10.84 3.76 8.10
N ASN A 68 10.28 2.55 8.20
CA ASN A 68 10.51 1.70 9.34
C ASN A 68 10.67 0.23 8.93
N PRO A 69 11.89 -0.16 8.52
CA PRO A 69 12.15 -1.54 8.14
C PRO A 69 11.86 -2.44 9.32
N LYS A 70 10.93 -3.37 9.15
CA LYS A 70 10.74 -4.44 10.13
C LYS A 70 12.01 -5.29 10.13
N LYS A 71 12.83 -5.16 11.18
CA LYS A 71 13.96 -6.05 11.45
C LYS A 71 13.48 -7.49 11.31
N LYS A 72 13.96 -8.20 10.29
CA LYS A 72 13.48 -9.56 10.02
C LYS A 72 14.11 -10.48 11.06
N THR A 73 13.30 -11.37 11.61
CA THR A 73 13.79 -12.49 12.40
C THR A 73 14.14 -13.62 11.44
N TYR A 74 15.40 -14.02 11.39
CA TYR A 74 15.84 -15.15 10.58
C TYR A 74 16.31 -16.27 11.50
N LYS A 75 16.02 -17.51 11.08
CA LYS A 75 16.48 -18.70 11.78
C LYS A 75 17.86 -19.08 11.26
N LEU A 76 18.85 -19.09 12.14
CA LEU A 76 20.19 -19.56 11.80
C LEU A 76 20.39 -20.95 12.39
N SER A 77 20.74 -21.92 11.55
CA SER A 77 21.00 -23.29 11.98
C SER A 77 22.50 -23.55 12.04
N CYS A 78 23.03 -23.81 13.23
CA CYS A 78 24.44 -24.06 13.48
C CYS A 78 24.64 -25.52 13.89
N ARG A 79 25.73 -26.18 13.46
CA ARG A 79 26.12 -27.47 14.03
C ARG A 79 26.92 -27.25 15.31
N CYS A 80 26.52 -27.94 16.37
CA CYS A 80 27.25 -28.00 17.63
C CYS A 80 28.64 -28.63 17.40
N PRO A 81 29.76 -27.94 17.70
CA PRO A 81 31.09 -28.47 17.45
C PRO A 81 31.41 -29.70 18.31
N LYS A 82 30.77 -29.83 19.48
CA LYS A 82 31.00 -30.91 20.44
C LYS A 82 30.08 -32.11 20.22
N CYS A 83 28.87 -31.87 19.74
CA CYS A 83 27.78 -32.85 19.74
C CYS A 83 27.17 -33.11 18.35
N LYS A 84 27.61 -32.40 17.31
CA LYS A 84 27.18 -32.49 15.90
C LYS A 84 25.67 -32.33 15.63
N TYR A 85 24.84 -32.17 16.65
CA TYR A 85 23.43 -31.82 16.51
C TYR A 85 23.24 -30.44 15.89
N LEU A 86 22.16 -30.31 15.13
CA LEU A 86 21.75 -29.06 14.49
C LEU A 86 20.95 -28.22 15.50
N ILE A 87 21.45 -27.04 15.84
CA ILE A 87 20.80 -26.10 16.74
C ILE A 87 20.21 -24.98 15.90
N GLN A 88 18.93 -24.67 16.07
CA GLN A 88 18.29 -23.51 15.43
C GLN A 88 18.23 -22.36 16.44
N MET A 89 18.69 -21.18 16.03
CA MET A 89 18.67 -19.96 16.82
C MET A 89 17.91 -18.88 16.05
N ASP A 90 16.99 -18.20 16.72
CA ASP A 90 16.27 -17.06 16.13
C ASP A 90 17.11 -15.79 16.33
N MET A 91 17.64 -15.23 15.24
CA MET A 91 18.42 -13.99 15.24
C MET A 91 17.55 -12.83 14.73
N LYS A 92 17.73 -11.64 15.31
CA LYS A 92 17.13 -10.39 14.84
C LYS A 92 18.19 -9.58 14.09
N GLU A 93 17.84 -9.09 12.90
CA GLU A 93 18.63 -8.07 12.18
C GLU A 93 18.85 -6.82 13.07
N GLU A 94 20.08 -6.29 13.09
CA GLU A 94 20.42 -5.02 13.75
C GLU A 94 19.94 -3.80 12.96
#